data_AF-A0A1P8LYD4-F1
#
_entry.id   AF-A0A1P8LYD4-F1
#
_cell.length_a   1.000
_cell.length_b   1.000
_cell.length_c   1.000
_cell.angle_alpha   90.00
_cell.angle_beta   90.00
_cell.angle_gamma   90.00
#
_symmetry.space_group_name_H-M   'P 1'
#
loop_
_entity.id
_entity.type
_entity.pdbx_description
1 polymer ?
#
loop_
_entity_poly.entity_id
_entity_poly.type
_entity_poly.pdbx_seq_one_letter_code
_entity_poly.pdbx_strand_id
1 'polypeptide(L)'
;MSDIQELLGQIPVQQIASMLGTDTASAQAAVEAAVPTLLAGMQSNVQAPDGAAALESQLARHRNGLADGGVDPSQVDTQDGEKIVGHVFGGQQDQVANRLAGTANLGGVGGDLVRRLLPILAPIVMSYLAKKVLGGGQGSAGQTSPAGGIDLGSILGGILGGGLGSGGPGPGGPGGGHGSGGLGDILGGILGGGPQPRQSPPAAQGVEPGTLPAPTGPRTVTPGELIEVDLPDENR
;
A
#
# COMPACT_ATOMS: atom_id res chain seq x y z
N MET A 1 18.14 7.58 -8.23
CA MET A 1 16.90 7.09 -8.87
C MET A 1 16.30 6.05 -7.93
N SER A 2 14.98 6.02 -7.78
CA SER A 2 14.32 5.03 -6.91
C SER A 2 14.41 3.62 -7.53
N ASP A 3 14.51 2.58 -6.69
CA ASP A 3 14.52 1.17 -7.14
C ASP A 3 13.30 0.79 -7.98
N ILE A 4 12.15 1.41 -7.71
CA ILE A 4 10.92 1.26 -8.51
C ILE A 4 11.15 1.77 -9.94
N GLN A 5 11.86 2.87 -10.14
CA GLN A 5 12.13 3.42 -11.47
C GLN A 5 13.07 2.53 -12.28
N GLU A 6 14.06 1.90 -11.61
CA GLU A 6 14.95 0.93 -12.22
C GLU A 6 14.19 -0.33 -12.65
N LEU A 7 13.29 -0.84 -11.80
CA LEU A 7 12.38 -1.94 -12.13
C LEU A 7 11.51 -1.59 -13.35
N LEU A 8 10.88 -0.41 -13.35
CA LEU A 8 10.05 0.06 -14.48
C LEU A 8 10.84 0.12 -15.80
N GLY A 9 12.11 0.55 -15.74
CA GLY A 9 12.99 0.60 -16.91
C GLY A 9 13.41 -0.77 -17.46
N GLN A 10 13.31 -1.83 -16.66
CA GLN A 10 13.61 -3.21 -17.09
C GLN A 10 12.40 -3.96 -17.64
N ILE A 11 11.18 -3.44 -17.42
CA ILE A 11 9.95 -4.09 -17.88
C ILE A 11 9.75 -3.80 -19.38
N PRO A 12 9.60 -4.82 -20.24
CA PRO A 12 9.38 -4.63 -21.67
C PRO A 12 7.92 -4.24 -21.96
N VAL A 13 7.57 -2.98 -21.67
CA VAL A 13 6.20 -2.44 -21.81
C VAL A 13 5.62 -2.67 -23.21
N GLN A 14 6.44 -2.54 -24.26
CA GLN A 14 6.01 -2.72 -25.65
C GLN A 14 5.50 -4.15 -25.94
N GLN A 15 6.18 -5.16 -25.39
CA GLN A 15 5.80 -6.56 -25.55
C GLN A 15 4.55 -6.87 -24.74
N ILE A 16 4.47 -6.35 -23.51
CA ILE A 16 3.29 -6.46 -22.65
C ILE A 16 2.06 -5.84 -23.32
N ALA A 17 2.21 -4.65 -23.91
CA ALA A 17 1.13 -3.98 -24.65
C ALA A 17 0.63 -4.86 -25.81
N SER A 18 1.54 -5.49 -26.55
CA SER A 18 1.22 -6.39 -27.66
C SER A 18 0.47 -7.64 -27.19
N MET A 19 0.87 -8.22 -26.05
CA MET A 19 0.20 -9.38 -25.45
C MET A 19 -1.20 -9.04 -24.93
N LEU A 20 -1.37 -7.84 -24.39
CA LEU A 20 -2.64 -7.36 -23.83
C LEU A 20 -3.58 -6.77 -24.90
N GLY A 21 -3.09 -6.56 -26.13
CA GLY A 21 -3.86 -5.94 -27.21
C GLY A 21 -4.19 -4.47 -26.96
N THR A 22 -3.30 -3.75 -26.27
CA THR A 22 -3.47 -2.32 -25.92
C THR A 22 -2.34 -1.47 -26.51
N ASP A 23 -2.49 -0.14 -26.47
CA ASP A 23 -1.40 0.76 -26.81
C ASP A 23 -0.34 0.84 -25.70
N THR A 24 0.89 1.21 -26.07
CA THR A 24 2.02 1.34 -25.15
C THR A 24 1.77 2.31 -24.00
N ALA A 25 1.06 3.42 -24.23
CA ALA A 25 0.85 4.42 -23.19
C ALA A 25 -0.10 3.90 -22.10
N SER A 26 -1.18 3.21 -22.50
CA SER A 26 -2.08 2.52 -21.59
C SER A 26 -1.38 1.40 -20.81
N ALA A 27 -0.54 0.60 -21.49
CA ALA A 27 0.26 -0.43 -20.83
C ALA A 27 1.26 0.18 -19.83
N GLN A 28 1.94 1.26 -20.21
CA GLN A 28 2.88 1.97 -19.34
C GLN A 28 2.17 2.49 -18.10
N ALA A 29 1.06 3.21 -18.27
CA ALA A 29 0.28 3.73 -17.15
C ALA A 29 -0.20 2.60 -16.21
N ALA A 30 -0.59 1.45 -16.79
CA ALA A 30 -1.03 0.30 -16.01
C ALA A 30 0.13 -0.32 -15.22
N VAL A 31 1.31 -0.43 -15.81
CA VAL A 31 2.53 -0.92 -15.15
C VAL A 31 2.96 0.05 -14.03
N GLU A 32 2.96 1.35 -14.29
CA GLU A 32 3.31 2.39 -13.31
C GLU A 32 2.36 2.40 -12.10
N ALA A 33 1.08 2.08 -12.30
CA ALA A 33 0.11 1.94 -11.21
C ALA A 33 0.19 0.56 -10.51
N ALA A 34 0.42 -0.50 -11.26
CA ALA A 34 0.38 -1.88 -10.76
C ALA A 34 1.63 -2.25 -9.97
N VAL A 35 2.83 -1.80 -10.38
CA VAL A 35 4.09 -2.17 -9.72
C VAL A 35 4.14 -1.73 -8.25
N PRO A 36 3.86 -0.46 -7.90
CA PRO A 36 3.82 -0.03 -6.49
C PRO A 36 2.74 -0.77 -5.70
N THR A 37 1.60 -1.06 -6.33
CA THR A 37 0.49 -1.78 -5.72
C THR A 37 0.84 -3.23 -5.40
N LEU A 38 1.51 -3.93 -6.32
CA LEU A 38 2.05 -5.27 -6.12
C LEU A 38 3.06 -5.29 -4.97
N LEU A 39 3.96 -4.30 -4.94
CA LEU A 39 4.97 -4.19 -3.89
C LEU A 39 4.36 -3.94 -2.51
N ALA A 40 3.34 -3.08 -2.44
CA ALA A 40 2.58 -2.85 -1.22
C ALA A 40 1.80 -4.09 -0.76
N GLY A 41 1.22 -4.85 -1.70
CA GLY A 41 0.59 -6.14 -1.41
C GLY A 41 1.59 -7.15 -0.82
N MET A 42 2.77 -7.25 -1.43
CA MET A 42 3.85 -8.12 -0.93
C MET A 42 4.30 -7.68 0.47
N GLN A 43 4.45 -6.38 0.70
CA GLN A 43 4.79 -5.84 2.01
C GLN A 43 3.72 -6.16 3.07
N SER A 44 2.44 -6.11 2.71
CA SER A 44 1.35 -6.51 3.59
C SER A 44 1.35 -8.01 3.85
N ASN A 45 1.69 -8.82 2.85
CA ASN A 45 1.76 -10.27 2.98
C ASN A 45 2.91 -10.68 3.93
N VAL A 46 4.12 -10.12 3.79
CA VAL A 46 5.26 -10.47 4.67
C VAL A 46 5.09 -10.06 6.14
N GLN A 47 4.14 -9.17 6.44
CA GLN A 47 3.76 -8.84 7.82
C GLN A 47 2.86 -9.90 8.45
N ALA A 48 2.27 -10.80 7.67
CA ALA A 48 1.53 -11.94 8.18
C ALA A 48 2.50 -13.00 8.75
N PRO A 49 2.08 -13.78 9.77
CA PRO A 49 2.94 -14.74 10.47
C PRO A 49 3.71 -15.71 9.57
N ASP A 50 3.05 -16.21 8.51
CA ASP A 50 3.64 -17.15 7.54
C ASP A 50 3.99 -16.51 6.19
N GLY A 51 3.71 -15.22 6.01
CA GLY A 51 3.81 -14.58 4.70
C GLY A 51 5.26 -14.38 4.24
N ALA A 52 6.17 -14.07 5.17
CA ALA A 52 7.59 -13.96 4.84
C ALA A 52 8.17 -15.30 4.33
N ALA A 53 7.88 -16.41 5.01
CA ALA A 53 8.33 -17.74 4.61
C ALA A 53 7.68 -18.20 3.28
N ALA A 54 6.39 -17.88 3.09
CA ALA A 54 5.70 -18.16 1.84
C ALA A 54 6.32 -17.37 0.67
N LEU A 55 6.57 -16.07 0.85
CA LEU A 55 7.20 -15.24 -0.17
C LEU A 55 8.64 -15.69 -0.47
N GLU A 56 9.42 -16.09 0.54
CA GLU A 56 10.76 -16.64 0.35
C GLU A 56 10.72 -17.93 -0.51
N SER A 57 9.76 -18.82 -0.25
CA SER A 57 9.56 -20.04 -1.07
C SER A 57 9.22 -19.71 -2.51
N GLN A 58 8.38 -18.70 -2.75
CA GLN A 58 8.08 -18.21 -4.10
C GLN A 58 9.34 -17.62 -4.75
N LEU A 59 10.07 -16.77 -4.04
CA LEU A 59 11.29 -16.15 -4.53
C LEU A 59 12.35 -17.18 -4.97
N ALA A 60 12.49 -18.26 -4.21
CA ALA A 60 13.37 -19.38 -4.53
C ALA A 60 12.93 -20.12 -5.82
N ARG A 61 11.63 -20.28 -6.06
CA ARG A 61 11.08 -20.91 -7.27
C ARG A 61 11.27 -20.04 -8.51
N HIS A 62 11.15 -18.72 -8.35
CA HIS A 62 11.23 -17.74 -9.45
C HIS A 62 12.63 -17.19 -9.73
N ARG A 63 13.66 -17.75 -9.08
CA ARG A 63 15.07 -17.36 -9.30
C ARG A 63 15.56 -17.63 -10.72
N ASN A 64 15.09 -18.71 -11.36
CA ASN A 64 15.69 -19.22 -12.60
C ASN A 64 15.00 -18.71 -13.88
N GLY A 65 13.82 -18.08 -13.79
CA GLY A 65 13.00 -17.76 -14.97
C GLY A 65 13.54 -16.60 -15.82
N LEU A 66 14.06 -15.55 -15.18
CA LEU A 66 14.35 -14.26 -15.84
C LEU A 66 15.76 -13.71 -15.50
N ALA A 67 16.59 -14.47 -14.78
CA ALA A 67 17.80 -13.94 -14.15
C ALA A 67 19.02 -13.80 -15.09
N ASP A 68 19.10 -14.56 -16.19
CA ASP A 68 20.33 -14.62 -17.00
C ASP A 68 20.20 -14.08 -18.44
N GLY A 69 18.99 -13.86 -18.96
CA GLY A 69 18.78 -13.53 -20.39
C GLY A 69 17.90 -12.32 -20.69
N GLY A 70 17.36 -11.65 -19.67
CA GLY A 70 16.35 -10.59 -19.82
C GLY A 70 14.95 -11.07 -19.47
N VAL A 71 14.06 -10.10 -19.22
CA VAL A 71 12.65 -10.35 -18.92
C VAL A 71 11.93 -10.66 -20.24
N ASP A 72 11.60 -11.94 -20.50
CA ASP A 72 10.72 -12.29 -21.62
C ASP A 72 9.29 -12.51 -21.09
N PRO A 73 8.35 -11.59 -21.35
CA PRO A 73 6.98 -11.72 -20.89
C PRO A 73 6.25 -12.91 -21.56
N SER A 74 6.79 -13.44 -22.67
CA SER A 74 6.24 -14.61 -23.37
C SER A 74 6.56 -15.92 -22.66
N GLN A 75 7.59 -15.95 -21.82
CA GLN A 75 7.96 -17.11 -20.99
C GLN A 75 7.21 -17.13 -19.65
N VAL A 76 6.38 -16.12 -19.39
CA VAL A 76 5.63 -16.01 -18.13
C VAL A 76 4.46 -16.98 -18.15
N ASP A 77 4.44 -17.89 -17.18
CA ASP A 77 3.28 -18.71 -16.89
C ASP A 77 2.20 -17.85 -16.22
N THR A 78 1.12 -17.57 -16.96
CA THR A 78 0.01 -16.75 -16.48
C THR A 78 -0.76 -17.43 -15.33
N GLN A 79 -0.86 -18.77 -15.32
CA GLN A 79 -1.56 -19.49 -14.25
C GLN A 79 -0.79 -19.43 -12.94
N ASP A 80 0.53 -19.49 -13.03
CA ASP A 80 1.40 -19.26 -11.88
C ASP A 80 1.31 -17.80 -11.41
N GLY A 81 1.34 -16.86 -12.34
CA GLY A 81 1.07 -15.44 -12.12
C GLY A 81 -0.21 -15.16 -11.31
N GLU A 82 -1.33 -15.80 -11.67
CA GLU A 82 -2.60 -15.67 -10.94
C GLU A 82 -2.49 -16.13 -9.49
N LYS A 83 -1.77 -17.23 -9.23
CA LYS A 83 -1.54 -17.74 -7.86
C LYS A 83 -0.70 -16.77 -7.05
N ILE A 84 0.32 -16.19 -7.66
CA ILE A 84 1.18 -15.18 -7.02
C ILE A 84 0.34 -13.96 -6.65
N VAL A 85 -0.42 -13.42 -7.60
CA VAL A 85 -1.29 -12.26 -7.37
C VAL A 85 -2.31 -12.54 -6.27
N GLY A 86 -2.93 -13.72 -6.30
CA GLY A 86 -3.84 -14.17 -5.24
C GLY A 86 -3.19 -14.24 -3.87
N HIS A 87 -1.94 -14.71 -3.79
CA HIS A 87 -1.19 -14.74 -2.53
C HIS A 87 -0.79 -13.34 -2.06
N VAL A 88 -0.25 -12.53 -2.95
CA VAL A 88 0.21 -11.15 -2.69
C VAL A 88 -0.93 -10.28 -2.16
N PHE A 89 -2.12 -10.39 -2.73
CA PHE A 89 -3.28 -9.60 -2.30
C PHE A 89 -4.19 -10.35 -1.32
N GLY A 90 -3.85 -11.56 -0.87
CA GLY A 90 -4.69 -12.34 0.04
C GLY A 90 -6.11 -12.58 -0.49
N GLY A 91 -6.24 -12.79 -1.80
CA GLY A 91 -7.54 -12.92 -2.49
C GLY A 91 -8.27 -11.61 -2.78
N GLN A 92 -7.67 -10.44 -2.49
CA GLN A 92 -8.26 -9.12 -2.74
C GLN A 92 -7.95 -8.57 -4.14
N GLN A 93 -7.54 -9.42 -5.09
CA GLN A 93 -7.18 -9.01 -6.44
C GLN A 93 -8.28 -8.17 -7.11
N ASP A 94 -9.55 -8.56 -6.95
CA ASP A 94 -10.68 -7.80 -7.51
C ASP A 94 -10.88 -6.43 -6.88
N GLN A 95 -10.63 -6.31 -5.58
CA GLN A 95 -10.70 -5.02 -4.89
C GLN A 95 -9.57 -4.10 -5.34
N VAL A 96 -8.37 -4.67 -5.53
CA VAL A 96 -7.22 -3.94 -6.06
C VAL A 96 -7.47 -3.50 -7.49
N ALA A 97 -7.98 -4.40 -8.35
CA ALA A 97 -8.33 -4.08 -9.73
C ALA A 97 -9.39 -2.98 -9.81
N ASN A 98 -10.44 -3.03 -8.98
CA ASN A 98 -11.47 -1.99 -8.95
C ASN A 98 -10.94 -0.65 -8.45
N ARG A 99 -10.04 -0.65 -7.46
CA ARG A 99 -9.37 0.58 -6.97
C ARG A 99 -8.48 1.18 -8.05
N LEU A 100 -7.74 0.34 -8.78
CA LEU A 100 -6.86 0.79 -9.86
C LEU A 100 -7.66 1.27 -11.07
N ALA A 101 -8.79 0.63 -11.38
CA ALA A 101 -9.72 1.08 -12.42
C ALA A 101 -10.31 2.47 -12.15
N GLY A 102 -10.45 2.84 -10.87
CA GLY A 102 -10.89 4.17 -10.45
C GLY A 102 -9.81 5.25 -10.56
N THR A 103 -8.56 4.90 -10.86
CA THR A 103 -7.50 5.91 -11.05
C THR A 103 -7.62 6.52 -12.46
N ALA A 104 -7.62 7.84 -12.51
CA ALA A 104 -8.00 8.63 -13.69
C ALA A 104 -7.15 8.39 -14.96
N ASN A 105 -6.01 7.68 -14.86
CA ASN A 105 -5.06 7.48 -15.95
C ASN A 105 -5.33 6.27 -16.84
N LEU A 106 -6.25 5.36 -16.45
CA LEU A 106 -6.49 4.10 -17.17
C LEU A 106 -7.83 4.04 -17.91
N GLY A 107 -8.66 5.08 -17.76
CA GLY A 107 -10.02 5.11 -18.31
C GLY A 107 -10.92 3.97 -17.80
N GLY A 108 -12.11 3.83 -18.40
CA GLY A 108 -13.07 2.78 -18.03
C GLY A 108 -12.64 1.34 -18.34
N VAL A 109 -11.50 1.16 -19.02
CA VAL A 109 -10.93 -0.16 -19.41
C VAL A 109 -9.84 -0.63 -18.44
N GLY A 110 -9.43 0.24 -17.51
CA GLY A 110 -8.33 -0.01 -16.58
C GLY A 110 -8.49 -1.27 -15.73
N GLY A 111 -9.71 -1.59 -15.30
CA GLY A 111 -9.96 -2.77 -14.46
C GLY A 111 -9.65 -4.09 -15.17
N ASP A 112 -10.14 -4.26 -16.40
CA ASP A 112 -9.87 -5.45 -17.21
C ASP A 112 -8.40 -5.54 -17.63
N LEU A 113 -7.82 -4.40 -18.00
CA LEU A 113 -6.40 -4.33 -18.35
C LEU A 113 -5.53 -4.75 -17.16
N VAL A 114 -5.79 -4.20 -15.97
CA VAL A 114 -5.06 -4.53 -14.75
C VAL A 114 -5.26 -5.99 -14.35
N ARG A 115 -6.48 -6.55 -14.46
CA ARG A 115 -6.72 -7.97 -14.18
C ARG A 115 -5.90 -8.90 -15.08
N ARG A 116 -5.70 -8.54 -16.35
CA ARG A 116 -4.90 -9.33 -17.31
C ARG A 116 -3.41 -9.06 -17.18
N LEU A 117 -3.04 -7.83 -16.81
CA LEU A 117 -1.67 -7.40 -16.63
C LEU A 117 -1.04 -7.99 -15.37
N LEU A 118 -1.79 -8.05 -14.26
CA LEU A 118 -1.28 -8.47 -12.95
C LEU A 118 -0.63 -9.87 -12.98
N PRO A 119 -1.26 -10.92 -13.56
CA PRO A 119 -0.63 -12.23 -13.66
C PRO A 119 0.65 -12.25 -14.50
N ILE A 120 0.80 -11.35 -15.47
CA ILE A 120 2.02 -11.25 -16.27
C ILE A 120 3.10 -10.48 -15.50
N LEU A 121 2.70 -9.40 -14.81
CA LEU A 121 3.62 -8.55 -14.05
C LEU A 121 4.16 -9.22 -12.79
N ALA A 122 3.34 -9.98 -12.06
CA ALA A 122 3.75 -10.49 -10.75
C ALA A 122 4.98 -11.41 -10.81
N PRO A 123 5.08 -12.38 -11.75
CA PRO A 123 6.29 -13.18 -11.93
C PRO A 123 7.52 -12.34 -12.29
N ILE A 124 7.35 -11.29 -13.11
CA ILE A 124 8.43 -10.38 -13.51
C ILE A 124 8.99 -9.64 -12.30
N VAL A 125 8.11 -9.04 -11.48
CA VAL A 125 8.50 -8.33 -10.26
C VAL A 125 9.15 -9.30 -9.27
N MET A 126 8.62 -10.51 -9.11
CA MET A 126 9.23 -11.51 -8.23
C MET A 126 10.60 -11.96 -8.70
N SER A 127 10.83 -12.17 -10.00
CA SER A 127 12.17 -12.49 -10.50
C SER A 127 13.15 -11.35 -10.31
N TYR A 128 12.72 -10.09 -10.44
CA TYR A 128 13.55 -8.94 -10.11
C TYR A 128 13.90 -8.91 -8.61
N LEU A 129 12.91 -9.11 -7.73
CA LEU A 129 13.14 -9.21 -6.30
C LEU A 129 14.06 -10.40 -5.96
N ALA A 130 13.91 -11.53 -6.64
CA ALA A 130 14.76 -12.70 -6.44
C ALA A 130 16.20 -12.38 -6.82
N LYS A 131 16.42 -11.67 -7.93
CA LYS A 131 17.75 -11.18 -8.30
C LYS A 131 18.29 -10.17 -7.28
N LYS A 132 17.48 -9.22 -6.82
CA LYS A 132 17.89 -8.19 -5.84
C LYS A 132 18.29 -8.80 -4.50
N VAL A 133 17.47 -9.72 -4.00
CA VAL A 133 17.60 -10.36 -2.70
C VAL A 133 18.63 -11.49 -2.71
N LEU A 134 18.64 -12.30 -3.77
CA LEU A 134 19.36 -13.59 -3.83
C LEU A 134 20.54 -13.58 -4.81
N GLY A 135 20.53 -12.69 -5.80
CA GLY A 135 21.62 -12.50 -6.78
C GLY A 135 22.49 -11.26 -6.54
N GLY A 136 22.11 -10.38 -5.60
CA GLY A 136 22.77 -9.11 -5.33
C GLY A 136 23.91 -9.22 -4.32
N GLY A 137 25.07 -9.72 -4.73
CA GLY A 137 26.30 -9.43 -4.03
C GLY A 137 26.57 -7.91 -4.10
N GLN A 138 26.68 -7.27 -2.93
CA GLN A 138 27.29 -5.92 -2.76
C GLN A 138 26.43 -4.69 -3.08
N GLY A 139 25.17 -4.67 -2.64
CA GLY A 139 24.34 -3.43 -2.66
C GLY A 139 23.22 -3.41 -1.62
N SER A 140 22.70 -4.58 -1.26
CA SER A 140 21.86 -4.78 -0.08
C SER A 140 22.65 -5.65 0.89
N ALA A 141 23.58 -5.03 1.62
CA ALA A 141 24.20 -5.70 2.77
C ALA A 141 23.05 -6.09 3.70
N GLY A 142 22.79 -7.39 3.76
CA GLY A 142 21.58 -7.93 4.38
C GLY A 142 21.37 -7.36 5.78
N GLN A 143 20.17 -6.81 6.00
CA GLN A 143 19.47 -7.13 7.23
C GLN A 143 19.16 -8.63 7.19
N THR A 144 20.17 -9.44 7.48
CA THR A 144 19.93 -10.76 8.04
C THR A 144 19.29 -10.50 9.39
N SER A 145 18.02 -10.87 9.52
CA SER A 145 17.35 -10.83 10.80
C SER A 145 18.19 -11.70 11.77
N PRO A 146 18.27 -11.37 13.08
CA PRO A 146 19.12 -12.08 14.04
C PRO A 146 18.82 -13.59 14.14
N ALA A 147 17.71 -14.06 13.54
CA ALA A 147 17.33 -15.46 13.39
C ALA A 147 17.88 -16.17 12.12
N GLY A 148 18.77 -15.53 11.33
CA GLY A 148 19.39 -16.16 10.16
C GLY A 148 18.54 -16.17 8.88
N GLY A 149 17.48 -15.35 8.81
CA GLY A 149 16.61 -15.19 7.64
C GLY A 149 16.76 -13.84 6.93
N ILE A 150 16.25 -13.77 5.69
CA ILE A 150 16.21 -12.54 4.89
C ILE A 150 15.08 -11.65 5.40
N ASP A 151 15.38 -10.40 5.79
CA ASP A 151 14.35 -9.45 6.25
C ASP A 151 13.61 -8.81 5.06
N LEU A 152 12.71 -9.59 4.43
CA LEU A 152 11.94 -9.17 3.25
C LEU A 152 11.11 -7.91 3.51
N GLY A 153 10.61 -7.73 4.74
CA GLY A 153 9.86 -6.54 5.15
C GLY A 153 10.70 -5.26 5.06
N SER A 154 11.92 -5.28 5.58
CA SER A 154 12.83 -4.13 5.51
C SER A 154 13.27 -3.84 4.07
N ILE A 155 13.51 -4.87 3.26
CA ILE A 155 13.92 -4.71 1.86
C ILE A 155 12.79 -4.09 1.03
N LEU A 156 11.56 -4.63 1.14
CA LEU A 156 10.38 -4.09 0.45
C LEU A 156 10.04 -2.68 0.93
N GLY A 157 10.16 -2.43 2.24
CA GLY A 157 10.01 -1.10 2.84
C GLY A 157 11.07 -0.11 2.34
N GLY A 158 12.31 -0.56 2.13
CA GLY A 158 13.38 0.24 1.53
C GLY A 158 13.11 0.58 0.05
N ILE A 159 12.59 -0.37 -0.73
CA ILE A 159 12.24 -0.14 -2.15
C ILE A 159 11.05 0.84 -2.26
N LEU A 160 10.03 0.70 -1.40
CA LEU A 160 8.84 1.55 -1.42
C LEU A 160 9.07 2.94 -0.78
N GLY A 161 9.89 3.01 0.28
CA GLY A 161 10.20 4.21 1.04
C GLY A 161 11.46 4.96 0.59
N GLY A 162 12.29 4.35 -0.27
CA GLY A 162 13.61 4.84 -0.70
C GLY A 162 13.62 6.10 -1.56
N GLY A 163 12.50 6.82 -1.66
CA GLY A 163 12.43 8.18 -2.22
C GLY A 163 12.94 9.27 -1.28
N LEU A 164 13.21 8.98 0.00
CA LEU A 164 13.73 9.94 0.96
C LEU A 164 15.06 9.43 1.58
N GLY A 165 16.17 9.87 1.01
CA GLY A 165 17.48 9.81 1.67
C GLY A 165 18.20 8.46 1.56
N SER A 166 19.06 8.36 0.56
CA SER A 166 20.31 7.61 0.68
C SER A 166 21.14 8.19 1.84
N GLY A 167 20.82 7.73 3.05
CA GLY A 167 21.49 8.05 4.31
C GLY A 167 21.18 6.90 5.27
N GLY A 168 21.86 5.77 5.05
CA GLY A 168 21.61 4.56 5.82
C GLY A 168 21.92 4.72 7.31
N PRO A 169 21.19 4.04 8.21
CA PRO A 169 21.72 3.67 9.51
C PRO A 169 22.59 2.41 9.30
N GLY A 170 23.90 2.58 9.35
CA GLY A 170 24.82 1.45 9.47
C GLY A 170 24.60 0.73 10.82
N PRO A 171 24.76 -0.60 10.89
CA PRO A 171 24.68 -1.32 12.15
C PRO A 171 26.02 -1.20 12.89
N GLY A 172 26.05 -0.51 14.02
CA GLY A 172 27.23 -0.48 14.88
C GLY A 172 27.23 0.63 15.93
N GLY A 173 26.72 0.34 17.12
CA GLY A 173 26.99 1.16 18.30
C GLY A 173 26.01 0.92 19.45
N PRO A 174 26.43 0.30 20.57
CA PRO A 174 25.67 0.35 21.80
C PRO A 174 25.94 1.70 22.46
N GLY A 175 25.05 2.67 22.29
CA GLY A 175 25.19 3.93 23.01
C GLY A 175 24.33 5.05 22.46
N GLY A 176 23.43 5.55 23.31
CA GLY A 176 22.92 6.91 23.24
C GLY A 176 21.77 7.12 22.25
N GLY A 177 20.58 7.35 22.79
CA GLY A 177 19.45 7.81 22.00
C GLY A 177 19.71 9.16 21.34
N HIS A 178 19.01 9.40 20.23
CA HIS A 178 18.20 10.60 19.96
C HIS A 178 17.51 10.45 18.60
N GLY A 179 16.18 10.63 18.62
CA GLY A 179 15.33 11.23 17.59
C GLY A 179 15.53 10.87 16.12
N SER A 180 14.64 10.04 15.57
CA SER A 180 14.24 10.14 14.17
C SER A 180 12.81 9.66 13.95
N GLY A 181 11.86 10.60 14.04
CA GLY A 181 10.84 10.84 13.01
C GLY A 181 9.91 9.71 12.57
N GLY A 182 9.56 8.75 13.44
CA GLY A 182 8.50 7.80 13.16
C GLY A 182 7.12 8.46 13.32
N LEU A 183 6.36 8.53 12.23
CA LEU A 183 4.94 8.88 12.14
C LEU A 183 3.99 8.11 13.11
N GLY A 184 4.51 7.17 13.91
CA GLY A 184 3.84 6.58 15.06
C GLY A 184 3.83 7.44 16.33
N ASP A 185 4.83 8.31 16.56
CA ASP A 185 4.89 9.19 17.75
C ASP A 185 3.87 10.35 17.67
N ILE A 186 3.57 10.83 16.47
CA ILE A 186 2.60 11.92 16.25
C ILE A 186 1.16 11.41 16.47
N LEU A 187 0.88 10.14 16.19
CA LEU A 187 -0.43 9.53 16.43
C LEU A 187 -0.61 9.08 17.89
N GLY A 188 0.48 8.79 18.61
CA GLY A 188 0.46 8.51 20.04
C GLY A 188 0.28 9.76 20.93
N GLY A 189 0.84 10.89 20.51
CA GLY A 189 0.84 12.13 21.30
C GLY A 189 -0.47 12.91 21.30
N ILE A 190 -1.32 12.75 20.26
CA ILE A 190 -2.56 13.54 20.15
C ILE A 190 -3.81 12.81 20.67
N LEU A 191 -3.77 11.48 20.80
CA LEU A 191 -4.90 10.67 21.26
C LEU A 191 -4.81 10.30 22.75
N GLY A 192 -3.67 10.56 23.39
CA GLY A 192 -3.41 10.29 24.80
C GLY A 192 -3.58 11.51 25.72
N GLY A 193 -4.61 12.34 25.50
CA GLY A 193 -4.93 13.46 26.39
C GLY A 193 -5.55 12.98 27.71
N GLY A 194 -4.72 12.58 28.68
CA GLY A 194 -5.16 12.28 30.04
C GLY A 194 -5.58 13.57 30.77
N PRO A 195 -6.79 13.63 31.38
CA PRO A 195 -7.21 14.79 32.16
C PRO A 195 -6.38 14.92 33.44
N GLN A 196 -5.77 16.09 33.62
CA GLN A 196 -5.17 16.51 34.89
C GLN A 196 -6.28 16.59 35.96
N PRO A 197 -6.09 16.01 37.16
CA PRO A 197 -7.01 16.22 38.26
C PRO A 197 -6.85 17.67 38.75
N ARG A 198 -7.78 18.53 38.34
CA ARG A 198 -7.91 19.85 38.95
C ARG A 198 -8.42 19.70 40.37
N GLN A 199 -7.56 20.16 41.27
CA GLN A 199 -7.77 20.31 42.69
C GLN A 199 -9.06 21.08 42.98
N SER A 200 -9.80 20.58 43.96
CA SER A 200 -11.05 21.13 44.48
C SER A 200 -10.84 22.54 45.06
N PRO A 201 -11.70 23.52 44.75
CA PRO A 201 -11.75 24.77 45.50
C PRO A 201 -12.62 24.64 46.78
N PRO A 202 -12.29 25.38 47.86
CA PRO A 202 -13.12 25.47 49.06
C PRO A 202 -14.31 26.41 48.87
N ALA A 203 -15.33 26.16 49.69
CA ALA A 203 -16.61 26.86 49.75
C ALA A 203 -16.50 28.35 50.09
N ALA A 204 -17.31 29.19 49.43
CA ALA A 204 -17.78 30.46 49.97
C ALA A 204 -19.18 30.77 49.40
N GLN A 205 -20.06 31.13 50.33
CA GLN A 205 -21.49 31.42 50.18
C GLN A 205 -21.73 32.83 49.62
N GLY A 206 -22.90 33.05 49.02
CA GLY A 206 -23.58 34.36 49.08
C GLY A 206 -24.21 34.87 47.77
N VAL A 207 -25.53 34.63 47.62
CA VAL A 207 -26.62 35.55 47.20
C VAL A 207 -26.28 36.70 46.22
N GLU A 208 -26.93 36.86 45.06
CA GLU A 208 -28.29 37.43 44.87
C GLU A 208 -28.76 37.36 43.38
N PRO A 209 -30.06 37.61 43.07
CA PRO A 209 -30.77 37.08 41.89
C PRO A 209 -30.96 38.07 40.72
N GLY A 210 -31.08 37.54 39.49
CA GLY A 210 -31.37 38.31 38.27
C GLY A 210 -32.07 37.48 37.18
N THR A 211 -33.39 37.33 37.33
CA THR A 211 -34.49 37.26 36.33
C THR A 211 -34.23 36.93 34.83
N LEU A 212 -34.76 35.76 34.40
CA LEU A 212 -35.45 35.33 33.14
C LEU A 212 -34.89 35.70 31.72
N PRO A 213 -35.34 35.04 30.62
CA PRO A 213 -36.05 33.75 30.46
C PRO A 213 -35.47 32.79 29.37
N ALA A 214 -36.02 31.57 29.35
CA ALA A 214 -35.75 30.47 28.44
C ALA A 214 -36.26 30.64 26.99
N PRO A 215 -35.66 29.95 26.02
CA PRO A 215 -36.37 29.47 24.83
C PRO A 215 -36.78 27.99 24.98
N THR A 216 -38.08 27.79 24.97
CA THR A 216 -38.83 26.54 24.81
C THR A 216 -38.54 25.85 23.48
N GLY A 217 -38.36 24.53 23.51
CA GLY A 217 -38.72 23.66 22.38
C GLY A 217 -37.88 22.38 22.23
N PRO A 218 -38.40 21.20 22.60
CA PRO A 218 -37.88 19.93 22.11
C PRO A 218 -38.47 19.62 20.72
N ARG A 219 -37.63 19.59 19.68
CA ARG A 219 -38.03 19.01 18.39
C ARG A 219 -37.92 17.49 18.48
N THR A 220 -39.04 16.84 18.79
CA THR A 220 -39.21 15.40 18.58
C THR A 220 -39.45 15.17 17.09
N VAL A 221 -38.49 14.52 16.42
CA VAL A 221 -38.68 14.01 15.06
C VAL A 221 -39.40 12.68 15.16
N THR A 222 -40.64 12.62 14.67
CA THR A 222 -41.46 11.41 14.62
C THR A 222 -41.05 10.60 13.37
N PRO A 223 -40.55 9.36 13.50
CA PRO A 223 -40.24 8.52 12.35
C PRO A 223 -41.53 7.93 11.75
N GLY A 224 -41.84 8.29 10.50
CA GLY A 224 -42.99 7.74 9.77
C GLY A 224 -43.65 8.69 8.76
N GLU A 225 -43.22 9.95 8.66
CA GLU A 225 -43.76 10.86 7.65
C GLU A 225 -43.08 10.63 6.29
N LEU A 226 -43.90 10.22 5.33
CA LEU A 226 -43.59 10.06 3.92
C LEU A 226 -43.04 11.40 3.39
N ILE A 227 -41.77 11.43 2.99
CA ILE A 227 -41.17 12.61 2.36
C ILE A 227 -41.83 12.73 0.98
N GLU A 228 -42.79 13.64 0.86
CA GLU A 228 -43.40 14.02 -0.41
C GLU A 228 -42.30 14.66 -1.26
N VAL A 229 -41.85 13.93 -2.28
CA VAL A 229 -40.81 14.37 -3.22
C VAL A 229 -41.49 15.31 -4.21
N ASP A 230 -41.26 16.61 -4.05
CA ASP A 230 -41.65 17.65 -5.00
C ASP A 230 -40.87 17.45 -6.31
N LEU A 231 -41.54 16.89 -7.33
CA LEU A 231 -41.04 16.85 -8.70
C LEU A 231 -41.42 18.17 -9.39
N PRO A 232 -40.46 18.97 -9.88
CA PRO A 232 -40.78 20.09 -10.75
C PRO A 232 -41.20 19.57 -12.14
N ASP A 233 -42.47 19.77 -12.45
CA ASP A 233 -43.10 19.48 -13.73
C ASP A 233 -42.71 20.51 -14.81
N GLU A 234 -42.26 19.98 -15.94
CA GLU A 234 -42.45 20.42 -17.32
C GLU A 234 -42.28 21.90 -17.78
N ASN A 235 -41.34 22.06 -18.73
CA ASN A 235 -41.62 22.42 -20.12
C ASN A 235 -42.88 23.27 -20.41
N ARG A 236 -42.69 24.59 -20.54
CA ARG A 236 -43.21 25.39 -21.65
C ARG A 236 -42.51 26.74 -21.80
#